data_AF-A0A940LLG2-F1
#
_entry.id   AF-A0A940LLG2-F1
#
_cell.length_a   1.000
_cell.length_b   1.000
_cell.length_c   1.000
_cell.angle_alpha   90.00
_cell.angle_beta   90.00
_cell.angle_gamma   90.00
#
_symmetry.space_group_name_H-M   'P 1'
#
loop_
_entity.id
_entity.type
_entity.pdbx_description
1 polymer ?
#
loop_
_entity_poly.entity_id
_entity_poly.type
_entity_poly.pdbx_seq_one_letter_code
_entity_poly.pdbx_strand_id
1 'polypeptide(L)'
;MKQTDITAWGKALQAKLMAALDAAWAIFEGSNDPEELRRAGERMRFCGQLAVLARKVALMTPTPRVQPALAGPEPAPRGIDRLKSGRARL
;
A
#
# COMPACT_ATOMS: atom_id res chain seq x y z
N MET A 1 -10.78 26.01 -12.44
CA MET A 1 -9.68 25.15 -11.90
C MET A 1 -10.03 23.71 -12.21
N LYS A 2 -9.25 23.01 -13.05
CA LYS A 2 -9.51 21.59 -13.34
C LYS A 2 -9.11 20.77 -12.12
N GLN A 3 -10.01 19.91 -11.66
CA GLN A 3 -9.76 19.01 -10.55
C GLN A 3 -8.53 18.15 -10.88
N THR A 4 -7.47 18.28 -10.09
CA THR A 4 -6.26 17.46 -10.23
C THR A 4 -6.66 16.00 -10.06
N ASP A 5 -6.31 15.16 -11.03
CA ASP A 5 -6.44 13.72 -10.89
C ASP A 5 -5.57 13.27 -9.71
N ILE A 6 -6.23 12.84 -8.62
CA ILE A 6 -5.57 12.47 -7.37
C ILE A 6 -4.70 11.24 -7.53
N THR A 7 -5.02 10.35 -8.48
CA THR A 7 -4.16 9.23 -8.84
C THR A 7 -2.88 9.72 -9.52
N ALA A 8 -2.97 10.69 -10.43
CA ALA A 8 -1.79 11.28 -11.06
C ALA A 8 -0.91 12.04 -10.04
N TRP A 9 -1.53 12.79 -9.13
CA TRP A 9 -0.83 13.48 -8.04
C TRP A 9 -0.12 12.51 -7.09
N GLY A 10 -0.80 11.43 -6.67
CA GLY A 10 -0.23 10.40 -5.80
C GLY A 10 1.00 9.72 -6.43
N LYS A 11 0.93 9.38 -7.72
CA LYS A 11 2.07 8.82 -8.48
C LYS A 11 3.25 9.80 -8.53
N ALA A 12 3.00 11.06 -8.84
CA ALA A 12 4.05 12.07 -8.91
C ALA A 12 4.71 12.30 -7.54
N LEU A 13 3.93 12.26 -6.46
CA LEU A 13 4.46 12.36 -5.10
C LEU A 13 5.29 11.13 -4.72
N GLN A 14 4.81 9.92 -5.04
CA GLN A 14 5.54 8.69 -4.78
C GLN A 14 6.91 8.70 -5.47
N ALA A 15 6.98 9.12 -6.73
CA ALA A 15 8.24 9.22 -7.46
C ALA A 15 9.24 10.19 -6.79
N LYS A 16 8.75 11.34 -6.30
CA LYS A 16 9.59 12.30 -5.56
C LYS A 16 10.11 11.74 -4.24
N LEU A 17 9.26 11.00 -3.51
CA LEU A 17 9.65 10.36 -2.26
C LEU A 17 10.69 9.27 -2.48
N MET A 18 10.52 8.43 -3.51
CA MET A 18 11.51 7.41 -3.89
C MET A 18 12.85 8.06 -4.23
N ALA A 19 12.87 9.05 -5.12
CA ALA A 19 14.10 9.75 -5.49
C ALA A 19 14.80 10.41 -4.30
N ALA A 20 14.05 10.93 -3.33
CA ALA A 20 14.61 11.50 -2.11
C ALA A 20 15.22 10.46 -1.17
N LEU A 21 14.64 9.26 -1.11
CA LEU A 21 15.17 8.13 -0.35
C LEU A 21 16.42 7.56 -1.03
N ASP A 22 16.41 7.42 -2.35
CA ASP A 22 17.57 6.96 -3.13
C ASP A 22 18.76 7.91 -2.96
N ALA A 23 18.52 9.23 -3.02
CA ALA A 23 19.55 10.23 -2.78
C ALA A 23 20.09 10.17 -1.33
N ALA A 24 19.25 9.89 -0.34
CA ALA A 24 19.71 9.71 1.04
C ALA A 24 20.52 8.42 1.18
N TRP A 25 20.12 7.33 0.50
CA TRP A 25 20.83 6.06 0.50
C TRP A 25 22.24 6.20 -0.10
N ALA A 26 22.38 6.94 -1.20
CA ALA A 26 23.69 7.21 -1.80
C ALA A 26 24.67 7.91 -0.85
N ILE A 27 24.17 8.75 0.08
CA ILE A 27 25.00 9.40 1.11
C ILE A 27 25.51 8.36 2.12
N PHE A 28 24.68 7.40 2.51
CA PHE A 28 25.10 6.31 3.42
C PHE A 28 26.15 5.39 2.79
N GLU A 29 26.11 5.20 1.47
CA GLU A 29 27.10 4.37 0.76
C GLU A 29 28.43 5.09 0.54
N GLY A 30 28.39 6.41 0.35
CA GLY A 30 29.56 7.20 -0.07
C GLY A 30 30.23 8.05 1.01
N SER A 31 29.56 8.31 2.14
CA SER A 31 30.03 9.25 3.16
C SER A 31 30.29 8.60 4.51
N ASN A 32 31.39 9.01 5.15
CA ASN A 32 31.71 8.72 6.55
C ASN A 32 31.60 9.96 7.45
N ASP A 33 31.08 11.09 6.93
CA ASP A 33 30.85 12.29 7.72
C ASP A 33 29.59 12.09 8.59
N PRO A 34 29.71 12.09 9.93
CA PRO A 34 28.57 11.90 10.82
C PRO A 34 27.46 12.93 10.63
N GLU A 35 27.76 14.17 10.22
CA GLU A 35 26.75 15.20 10.00
C GLU A 35 25.95 14.96 8.71
N GLU A 36 26.60 14.47 7.66
CA GLU A 36 25.91 14.09 6.41
C GLU A 36 25.00 12.89 6.62
N LEU A 37 25.46 11.88 7.36
CA LEU A 37 24.64 10.72 7.73
C LEU A 37 23.44 11.12 8.59
N ARG A 38 23.62 12.05 9.54
CA ARG A 38 22.53 12.59 10.36
C ARG A 38 21.49 13.29 9.52
N ARG A 39 21.92 14.17 8.59
CA ARG A 39 21.03 14.89 7.66
C ARG A 39 20.31 13.94 6.70
N ALA A 40 20.98 12.92 6.18
CA ALA A 40 20.37 11.90 5.34
C ALA A 40 19.27 11.13 6.10
N GLY A 41 19.54 10.76 7.36
CA GLY A 41 18.54 10.14 8.24
C GLY A 41 17.34 11.04 8.55
N GLU A 42 17.56 12.33 8.80
CA GLU A 42 16.46 13.30 8.97
C GLU A 42 15.61 13.42 7.71
N ARG A 43 16.24 13.44 6.53
CA ARG A 43 15.54 13.47 5.24
C ARG A 43 14.66 12.22 5.04
N MET A 44 15.16 11.04 5.38
CA MET A 44 14.38 9.80 5.32
C MET A 44 13.16 9.83 6.27
N ARG A 45 13.33 10.32 7.50
CA ARG A 45 12.23 10.48 8.46
C ARG A 45 11.16 11.45 7.95
N PHE A 46 11.59 12.59 7.39
CA PHE A 46 10.68 13.57 6.80
C PHE A 46 9.88 12.98 5.63
N CYS A 47 10.52 12.18 4.76
CA CYS A 47 9.83 11.49 3.67
C CYS A 47 8.72 10.56 4.18
N GLY A 48 8.99 9.81 5.27
CA GLY A 48 7.98 8.96 5.91
C GLY A 48 6.79 9.74 6.47
N GLN A 49 7.05 10.86 7.16
CA GLN A 49 5.99 11.74 7.67
C GLN A 49 5.15 12.34 6.53
N LEU A 50 5.80 12.79 5.46
CA LEU A 50 5.13 13.37 4.29
C LEU A 50 4.23 12.33 3.61
N ALA A 51 4.67 11.06 3.50
CA ALA A 51 3.86 9.98 2.95
C ALA A 51 2.58 9.73 3.76
N VAL A 52 2.65 9.77 5.10
CA VAL A 52 1.48 9.61 5.97
C VAL A 52 0.49 10.76 5.77
N LEU A 53 0.97 12.01 5.71
CA LEU A 53 0.12 13.18 5.45
C LEU A 53 -0.53 13.10 4.07
N ALA A 54 0.22 12.69 3.05
CA ALA A 54 -0.30 12.53 1.71
C ALA A 54 -1.41 11.47 1.62
N ARG A 55 -1.26 10.36 2.36
CA ARG A 55 -2.32 9.35 2.48
C ARG A 55 -3.59 9.95 3.11
N LYS A 56 -3.46 10.79 4.13
CA LYS A 56 -4.60 11.49 4.73
C LYS A 56 -5.28 12.39 3.69
N VAL A 57 -4.52 13.16 2.91
CA VAL A 57 -5.05 14.01 1.83
C VAL A 57 -5.77 13.19 0.75
N ALA A 58 -5.19 12.05 0.33
CA ALA A 58 -5.80 11.18 -0.67
C ALA A 58 -7.16 10.62 -0.19
N LEU A 59 -7.28 10.28 1.09
CA LEU A 59 -8.52 9.78 1.70
C LEU A 59 -9.60 10.84 1.88
N MET A 60 -9.27 12.14 1.84
CA MET A 60 -10.27 13.22 1.88
C MET A 60 -11.10 13.31 0.59
N THR A 61 -10.63 12.71 -0.49
CA THR A 61 -11.39 12.68 -1.74
C THR A 61 -12.33 11.48 -1.72
N PRO A 62 -13.63 11.67 -2.05
CA PRO A 62 -14.54 10.55 -2.25
C PRO A 62 -14.02 9.63 -3.36
N THR A 63 -13.49 8.46 -2.98
CA THR A 63 -13.23 7.39 -3.93
C THR A 63 -14.58 6.75 -4.25
N PRO A 64 -15.01 6.67 -5.52
CA PRO A 64 -16.18 5.87 -5.86
C PRO A 64 -15.88 4.43 -5.45
N ARG A 65 -16.60 3.96 -4.43
CA ARG A 65 -16.51 2.58 -3.97
C ARG A 65 -16.98 1.70 -5.11
N VAL A 66 -16.04 1.03 -5.79
CA VAL A 66 -16.37 -0.13 -6.61
C VAL A 66 -16.91 -1.16 -5.62
N GLN A 67 -18.24 -1.34 -5.59
CA GLN A 67 -18.83 -2.46 -4.88
C GLN A 67 -18.20 -3.71 -5.48
N PRO A 68 -17.59 -4.60 -4.65
CA PRO A 68 -17.24 -5.91 -5.15
C PRO A 68 -18.52 -6.48 -5.73
N ALA A 69 -18.51 -6.83 -7.02
CA ALA A 69 -19.61 -7.57 -7.59
C ALA A 69 -19.79 -8.79 -6.70
N LEU A 70 -20.92 -8.86 -5.99
CA LEU A 70 -21.33 -10.05 -5.28
C LEU A 70 -21.27 -11.17 -6.32
N ALA A 71 -20.24 -12.01 -6.23
CA ALA A 71 -20.20 -13.25 -6.96
C ALA A 71 -21.49 -13.96 -6.60
N GLY A 72 -22.31 -14.23 -7.62
CA GLY A 72 -23.61 -14.89 -7.47
C GLY A 72 -23.50 -16.22 -6.72
N PRO A 73 -24.65 -16.79 -6.33
CA PRO A 73 -24.72 -17.89 -5.37
C PRO A 73 -23.78 -19.04 -5.72
N GLU A 74 -22.99 -19.43 -4.72
CA GLU A 74 -22.08 -20.57 -4.70
C GLU A 74 -22.75 -21.84 -5.26
N PRO A 75 -22.14 -22.54 -6.24
CA PRO A 75 -22.68 -23.79 -6.74
C PRO A 75 -22.40 -24.94 -5.76
N ALA A 76 -23.49 -25.47 -5.20
CA ALA A 76 -23.75 -26.80 -4.62
C ALA A 76 -22.71 -27.46 -3.68
N PRO A 77 -23.16 -28.07 -2.56
CA PRO A 77 -22.26 -28.69 -1.58
C PRO A 77 -21.46 -29.85 -2.21
N ARG A 78 -20.14 -29.77 -2.10
CA ARG A 78 -19.23 -30.85 -2.52
C ARG A 78 -19.46 -32.06 -1.62
N GLY A 79 -19.66 -33.23 -2.24
CA GLY A 79 -20.06 -34.50 -1.62
C GLY A 79 -19.03 -35.14 -0.68
N ILE A 80 -18.50 -34.40 0.29
CA ILE A 80 -17.63 -34.92 1.35
C ILE A 80 -18.42 -35.41 2.57
N ASP A 81 -19.71 -35.10 2.69
CA ASP A 81 -20.55 -35.53 3.82
C ASP A 81 -21.17 -36.94 3.65
N ARG A 82 -21.08 -37.52 2.44
CA ARG A 82 -21.66 -38.86 2.15
C ARG A 82 -20.84 -40.02 2.74
N LEU A 83 -19.61 -39.77 3.17
CA LEU A 83 -18.72 -40.83 3.69
C LEU A 83 -18.85 -41.09 5.20
N LYS A 84 -19.67 -40.33 5.93
CA LYS A 84 -19.77 -40.48 7.40
C LYS A 84 -21.03 -41.18 7.92
N SER A 85 -22.06 -41.41 7.09
CA SER A 85 -23.33 -42.02 7.50
C SER A 85 -23.47 -43.52 7.22
N GLY A 86 -22.42 -44.18 6.72
CA GLY A 86 -22.46 -45.61 6.35
C GLY A 86 -21.44 -46.46 7.10
N ARG A 87 -21.57 -46.63 8.42
CA ARG A 87 -20.87 -47.70 9.15
C ARG A 87 -21.85 -48.59 9.91
N ALA A 88 -21.97 -49.80 9.36
CA ALA A 88 -22.27 -51.07 10.03
C ALA A 88 -23.58 -51.18 10.81
N ARG A 89 -24.64 -51.65 10.12
CA ARG A 89 -25.48 -52.71 10.70
C ARG A 89 -24.77 -54.02 10.45
N LEU A 90 -24.23 -54.62 11.51
CA LEU A 90 -24.06 -56.06 11.70
C LEU A 90 -24.41 -56.32 13.17
#